data_AF-A0A2S2RAL6-F1
#
_entry.id   AF-A0A2S2RAL6-F1
#
_cell.length_a   1.000
_cell.length_b   1.000
_cell.length_c   1.000
_cell.angle_alpha   90.00
_cell.angle_beta   90.00
_cell.angle_gamma   90.00
#
_symmetry.space_group_name_H-M   'P 1'
#
loop_
_entity.id
_entity.type
_entity.pdbx_description
1 polymer ?
#
loop_
_entity_poly.entity_id
_entity_poly.type
_entity_poly.pdbx_seq_one_letter_code
_entity_poly.pdbx_strand_id
1 'polypeptide(L)'
;MEDFNPKSEFYIRMNKYYLDKPGKKPYTNMKIETIMAEITDAKLNKGAKKRRDYYILQKYDVLTVAEKKYLIHKRTDDKDDIKYVVSYEDLFERLSDYHIRTGHGGVGKMRAAQLIFRFQDQLLKLFYQYAQSVIVRKSQIVNWLSNQL
;
A
#
# COMPACT_ATOMS: atom_id res chain seq x y z
N MET A 1 -8.96 13.48 -26.70
CA MET A 1 -8.05 12.59 -25.94
C MET A 1 -8.66 12.50 -24.55
N GLU A 2 -9.10 11.33 -24.10
CA GLU A 2 -9.47 11.18 -22.68
C GLU A 2 -8.25 11.52 -21.84
N ASP A 3 -8.41 12.43 -20.87
CA ASP A 3 -7.35 12.77 -19.94
C ASP A 3 -6.91 11.52 -19.19
N PHE A 4 -5.69 11.07 -19.46
CA PHE A 4 -5.10 9.92 -18.79
C PHE A 4 -4.95 10.23 -17.31
N ASN A 5 -5.68 9.49 -16.46
CA ASN A 5 -5.53 9.57 -15.01
C ASN A 5 -4.71 8.36 -14.51
N PRO A 6 -3.42 8.57 -14.18
CA PRO A 6 -2.55 7.65 -13.46
C PRO A 6 -3.18 6.75 -12.40
N LYS A 7 -3.95 7.37 -11.50
CA LYS A 7 -4.50 6.73 -10.33
C LYS A 7 -5.65 5.80 -10.72
N SER A 8 -6.53 6.23 -11.63
CA SER A 8 -7.67 5.42 -12.07
C SER A 8 -7.21 4.15 -12.79
N GLU A 9 -6.22 4.25 -13.68
CA GLU A 9 -5.67 3.12 -14.42
C GLU A 9 -5.04 2.08 -13.48
N PHE A 10 -4.31 2.53 -12.47
CA PHE A 10 -3.76 1.64 -11.44
C PHE A 10 -4.86 0.85 -10.73
N TYR A 11 -5.93 1.53 -10.31
CA TYR A 11 -7.05 0.88 -9.61
C TYR A 11 -7.86 -0.06 -10.51
N ILE A 12 -8.03 0.25 -11.80
CA ILE A 12 -8.66 -0.65 -12.78
C ILE A 12 -7.89 -1.97 -12.87
N ARG A 13 -6.56 -1.88 -13.07
CA ARG A 13 -5.69 -3.07 -13.16
C ARG A 13 -5.66 -3.86 -11.86
N MET A 14 -5.61 -3.16 -10.73
CA MET A 14 -5.62 -3.81 -9.42
C MET A 14 -6.95 -4.51 -9.14
N ASN A 15 -8.08 -3.88 -9.46
CA ASN A 15 -9.39 -4.50 -9.33
C ASN A 15 -9.50 -5.76 -10.19
N LYS A 16 -9.06 -5.69 -11.46
CA LYS A 16 -9.02 -6.85 -12.35
C LYS A 16 -8.18 -7.99 -11.76
N TYR A 17 -7.02 -7.67 -11.19
CA TYR A 17 -6.15 -8.67 -10.55
C TYR A 17 -6.81 -9.38 -9.35
N TYR A 18 -7.64 -8.65 -8.58
CA TYR A 18 -8.30 -9.20 -7.39
C TYR A 18 -9.62 -9.91 -7.66
N LEU A 19 -10.17 -9.86 -8.88
CA LEU A 19 -11.36 -10.65 -9.25
C LEU A 19 -11.13 -12.14 -8.98
N ASP A 20 -9.97 -12.67 -9.37
CA ASP A 20 -9.64 -14.10 -9.19
C ASP A 20 -9.01 -14.41 -7.82
N LYS A 21 -8.77 -13.38 -6.99
CA LYS A 21 -8.03 -13.51 -5.72
C LYS A 21 -8.63 -12.62 -4.61
N PRO A 22 -9.94 -12.71 -4.32
CA PRO A 22 -10.61 -11.75 -3.43
C PRO A 22 -10.04 -11.73 -2.02
N GLY A 23 -9.65 -12.88 -1.46
CA GLY A 23 -9.07 -12.99 -0.10
C GLY A 23 -7.69 -12.36 0.07
N LYS A 24 -7.11 -11.85 -1.02
CA LYS A 24 -5.79 -11.23 -1.07
C LYS A 24 -5.85 -9.71 -1.25
N LYS A 25 -7.05 -9.12 -1.32
CA LYS A 25 -7.26 -7.68 -1.48
C LYS A 25 -6.77 -6.90 -0.24
N PRO A 26 -6.08 -5.77 -0.41
CA PRO A 26 -5.73 -4.86 0.68
C PRO A 26 -6.98 -4.42 1.45
N TYR A 27 -6.82 -4.12 2.72
CA TYR A 27 -7.91 -3.58 3.54
C TYR A 27 -8.27 -2.17 3.07
N THR A 28 -9.55 -1.83 3.12
CA THR A 28 -10.00 -0.44 2.95
C THR A 28 -9.66 0.38 4.18
N ASN A 29 -9.66 1.71 4.06
CA ASN A 29 -9.54 2.64 5.19
C ASN A 29 -10.51 2.27 6.33
N MET A 30 -11.80 2.10 6.01
CA MET A 30 -12.83 1.69 6.96
C MET A 30 -12.49 0.38 7.68
N LYS A 31 -11.94 -0.61 6.96
CA LYS A 31 -11.57 -1.88 7.59
C LYS A 31 -10.36 -1.73 8.50
N ILE A 32 -9.40 -0.87 8.15
CA ILE A 32 -8.25 -0.54 9.00
C ILE A 32 -8.73 0.15 10.28
N GLU A 33 -9.58 1.16 10.17
CA GLU A 33 -10.18 1.87 11.32
C GLU A 33 -10.92 0.92 12.25
N THR A 34 -11.75 0.03 11.67
CA THR A 34 -12.45 -1.01 12.42
C THR A 34 -11.46 -1.88 13.22
N ILE A 35 -10.36 -2.33 12.61
CA ILE A 35 -9.36 -3.15 13.30
C ILE A 35 -8.66 -2.35 14.42
N MET A 36 -8.36 -1.07 14.20
CA MET A 36 -7.75 -0.23 15.25
C MET A 36 -8.69 -0.02 16.44
N ALA A 37 -9.99 0.16 16.19
CA ALA A 37 -11.01 0.20 17.24
C ALA A 37 -11.10 -1.14 17.98
N GLU A 38 -11.19 -2.26 17.25
CA GLU A 38 -11.18 -3.61 17.83
C GLU A 38 -9.95 -3.85 18.73
N ILE A 39 -8.76 -3.38 18.33
CA ILE A 39 -7.53 -3.48 19.15
C ILE A 39 -7.66 -2.65 20.43
N THR A 40 -8.19 -1.43 20.33
CA THR A 40 -8.36 -0.54 21.49
C THR A 40 -9.33 -1.17 22.49
N ASP A 41 -10.48 -1.64 22.02
CA ASP A 41 -11.47 -2.32 22.85
C ASP A 41 -10.90 -3.60 23.46
N ALA A 42 -10.19 -4.41 22.67
CA ALA A 42 -9.58 -5.64 23.16
C ALA A 42 -8.48 -5.39 24.20
N LYS A 43 -7.76 -4.26 24.14
CA LYS A 43 -6.79 -3.85 25.17
C LYS A 43 -7.46 -3.37 26.46
N LEU A 44 -8.61 -2.70 26.36
CA LEU A 44 -9.36 -2.19 27.50
C LEU A 44 -10.27 -3.23 28.16
N ASN A 45 -10.67 -4.28 27.44
CA ASN A 45 -11.56 -5.31 27.93
C ASN A 45 -10.94 -6.08 29.13
N LYS A 46 -11.56 -5.91 30.31
CA LYS A 46 -11.22 -6.58 31.57
C LYS A 46 -11.89 -7.94 31.76
N GLY A 47 -12.84 -8.30 30.88
CA GLY A 47 -13.53 -9.58 30.89
C GLY A 47 -12.84 -10.64 30.04
N ALA A 48 -13.55 -11.76 29.81
CA ALA A 48 -13.06 -12.83 28.94
C ALA A 48 -12.88 -12.34 27.49
N LYS A 49 -11.69 -12.57 26.93
CA LYS A 49 -11.37 -12.21 25.54
C LYS A 49 -11.99 -13.20 24.55
N LYS A 50 -12.52 -12.68 23.46
CA LYS A 50 -13.01 -13.48 22.33
C LYS A 50 -11.84 -14.01 21.50
N ARG A 51 -12.05 -15.10 20.75
CA ARG A 51 -11.05 -15.62 19.79
C ARG A 51 -10.53 -14.54 18.83
N ARG A 52 -11.42 -13.61 18.42
CA ARG A 52 -11.08 -12.47 17.56
C ARG A 52 -10.07 -11.53 18.24
N ASP A 53 -10.27 -11.24 19.51
CA ASP A 53 -9.40 -10.35 20.30
C ASP A 53 -7.98 -10.91 20.36
N TYR A 54 -7.84 -12.21 20.63
CA TYR A 54 -6.54 -12.88 20.59
C TYR A 54 -5.88 -12.78 19.22
N TYR A 55 -6.62 -13.05 18.15
CA TYR A 55 -6.11 -12.97 16.79
C TYR A 55 -5.58 -11.58 16.42
N ILE A 56 -6.35 -10.52 16.69
CA ILE A 56 -5.95 -9.16 16.32
C ILE A 56 -4.79 -8.66 17.19
N LEU A 57 -4.79 -8.96 18.49
CA LEU A 57 -3.74 -8.56 19.42
C LEU A 57 -2.43 -9.33 19.20
N GLN A 58 -2.49 -10.50 18.59
CA GLN A 58 -1.31 -11.25 18.16
C GLN A 58 -0.76 -10.72 16.83
N LYS A 59 -1.64 -10.33 15.90
CA LYS A 59 -1.24 -10.02 14.51
C LYS A 59 -0.87 -8.55 14.30
N TYR A 60 -1.50 -7.63 15.03
CA TYR A 60 -1.42 -6.21 14.76
C TYR A 60 -1.15 -5.40 16.04
N ASP A 61 -0.71 -4.17 15.84
CA ASP A 61 -0.67 -3.14 16.87
C ASP A 61 -1.02 -1.77 16.26
N VAL A 62 -1.21 -0.77 17.11
CA VAL A 62 -1.47 0.62 16.70
C VAL A 62 -0.29 1.47 17.11
N LEU A 63 0.35 2.09 16.12
CA LEU A 63 1.40 3.07 16.30
C LEU A 63 0.79 4.47 16.23
N THR A 64 1.06 5.30 17.24
CA THR A 64 0.69 6.72 17.24
C THR A 64 1.95 7.54 16.97
N VAL A 65 1.92 8.38 15.94
CA VAL A 65 2.98 9.36 15.64
C VAL A 65 2.34 10.73 15.61
N ALA A 66 2.78 11.60 16.53
CA ALA A 66 2.06 12.84 16.85
C ALA A 66 0.58 12.56 17.15
N GLU A 67 -0.34 13.05 16.31
CA GLU A 67 -1.78 12.87 16.47
C GLU A 67 -2.37 11.80 15.54
N LYS A 68 -1.53 11.19 14.67
CA LYS A 68 -2.00 10.21 13.69
C LYS A 68 -1.74 8.79 14.13
N LYS A 69 -2.78 7.96 14.03
CA LYS A 69 -2.72 6.52 14.31
C LYS A 69 -2.50 5.72 13.04
N TYR A 70 -1.70 4.67 13.15
CA TYR A 70 -1.36 3.75 12.08
C TYR A 70 -1.52 2.32 12.54
N LEU A 71 -2.22 1.50 11.76
CA LEU A 71 -2.23 0.07 11.95
C LEU A 71 -0.90 -0.52 11.44
N ILE A 72 -0.21 -1.25 12.32
CA ILE A 72 1.05 -1.92 12.00
C ILE A 72 0.92 -3.42 12.26
N HIS A 73 1.74 -4.21 11.59
CA HIS A 73 1.95 -5.59 12.01
C HIS A 73 2.68 -5.59 13.35
N LYS A 74 2.25 -6.48 14.26
CA LYS A 74 2.89 -6.62 15.55
C LYS A 74 4.34 -7.06 15.34
N ARG A 75 5.26 -6.36 16.01
CA ARG A 75 6.70 -6.66 16.00
C ARG A 75 6.95 -7.88 16.87
N THR A 76 7.84 -8.77 16.43
CA THR A 76 8.25 -9.95 17.20
C THR A 76 9.55 -9.70 17.95
N ASP A 77 10.38 -8.80 17.44
CA ASP A 77 11.63 -8.33 18.03
C ASP A 77 11.70 -6.79 17.95
N ASP A 78 12.35 -6.17 18.93
CA ASP A 78 12.62 -4.72 18.95
C ASP A 78 13.59 -4.25 17.87
N LYS A 79 14.25 -5.17 17.17
CA LYS A 79 15.06 -4.92 15.98
C LYS A 79 14.26 -5.01 14.68
N ASP A 80 13.02 -5.51 14.70
CA ASP A 80 12.18 -5.63 13.50
C ASP A 80 11.78 -4.26 12.97
N ASP A 81 11.91 -4.05 11.67
CA ASP A 81 11.36 -2.88 11.00
C ASP A 81 9.84 -2.76 11.22
N ILE A 82 9.38 -1.51 11.35
CA ILE A 82 7.93 -1.21 11.46
C ILE A 82 7.27 -1.45 10.10
N LYS A 83 6.29 -2.37 10.08
CA LYS A 83 5.54 -2.76 8.88
C LYS A 83 4.14 -2.18 8.92
N TYR A 84 3.92 -1.10 8.17
CA TYR A 84 2.62 -0.44 8.07
C TYR A 84 1.63 -1.24 7.23
N VAL A 85 0.38 -1.28 7.67
CA VAL A 85 -0.74 -1.73 6.85
C VAL A 85 -1.24 -0.53 6.03
N VAL A 86 -1.02 -0.56 4.72
CA VAL A 86 -1.49 0.47 3.79
C VAL A 86 -2.88 0.09 3.29
N SER A 87 -3.78 1.07 3.27
CA SER A 87 -5.13 0.87 2.76
C SER A 87 -5.16 0.76 1.25
N TYR A 88 -6.21 0.13 0.73
CA TYR A 88 -6.49 0.05 -0.69
C TYR A 88 -6.46 1.45 -1.33
N GLU A 89 -7.10 2.44 -0.70
CA GLU A 89 -7.30 3.78 -1.21
C GLU A 89 -6.01 4.63 -1.28
N ASP A 90 -5.04 4.35 -0.40
CA ASP A 90 -3.77 5.09 -0.30
C ASP A 90 -2.61 4.40 -1.05
N LEU A 91 -2.82 3.21 -1.61
CA LEU A 91 -1.73 2.42 -2.21
C LEU A 91 -1.02 3.15 -3.35
N PHE A 92 -1.80 3.79 -4.24
CA PHE A 92 -1.24 4.48 -5.39
C PHE A 92 -0.28 5.60 -4.95
N GLU A 93 -0.75 6.48 -4.07
CA GLU A 93 0.00 7.60 -3.52
C GLU A 93 1.28 7.12 -2.83
N ARG A 94 1.18 6.11 -1.97
CA ARG A 94 2.35 5.57 -1.24
C ARG A 94 3.41 5.00 -2.17
N LEU A 95 2.99 4.27 -3.21
CA LEU A 95 3.90 3.70 -4.20
C LEU A 95 4.50 4.78 -5.10
N SER A 96 3.69 5.76 -5.51
CA SER A 96 4.12 6.90 -6.31
C SER A 96 5.16 7.74 -5.58
N ASP A 97 4.87 8.14 -4.34
CA ASP A 97 5.79 8.93 -3.51
C ASP A 97 7.12 8.19 -3.30
N TYR A 98 7.07 6.89 -3.02
CA TYR A 98 8.26 6.08 -2.87
C TYR A 98 9.07 5.99 -4.17
N HIS A 99 8.39 5.77 -5.30
CA HIS A 99 9.02 5.71 -6.62
C HIS A 99 9.72 7.02 -6.99
N ILE A 100 9.07 8.15 -6.74
CA ILE A 100 9.63 9.49 -6.97
C ILE A 100 10.85 9.71 -6.05
N ARG A 101 10.69 9.47 -4.75
CA ARG A 101 11.76 9.69 -3.75
C ARG A 101 13.02 8.85 -4.01
N THR A 102 12.88 7.68 -4.62
CA THR A 102 14.02 6.80 -4.95
C THR A 102 14.63 7.08 -6.33
N GLY A 103 14.21 8.17 -6.99
CA GLY A 103 14.71 8.60 -8.29
C GLY A 103 14.18 7.75 -9.43
N HIS A 104 12.87 7.48 -9.45
CA HIS A 104 12.22 6.59 -10.41
C HIS A 104 12.83 5.18 -10.47
N GLY A 105 13.15 4.65 -9.28
CA GLY A 105 13.86 3.38 -9.14
C GLY A 105 13.17 2.20 -9.82
N GLY A 106 14.00 1.30 -10.38
CA GLY A 106 13.57 0.01 -10.93
C GLY A 106 12.88 -0.92 -9.92
N VAL A 107 12.36 -2.07 -10.38
CA VAL A 107 11.70 -3.08 -9.51
C VAL A 107 12.51 -3.41 -8.25
N GLY A 108 13.85 -3.49 -8.36
CA GLY A 108 14.73 -3.77 -7.24
C GLY A 108 14.60 -2.77 -6.09
N LYS A 109 14.56 -1.46 -6.39
CA LYS A 109 14.34 -0.40 -5.39
C LYS A 109 12.91 -0.42 -4.87
N MET A 110 11.94 -0.68 -5.75
CA MET A 110 10.54 -0.78 -5.36
C MET A 110 10.27 -1.97 -4.42
N ARG A 111 11.06 -3.06 -4.47
CA ARG A 111 10.95 -4.17 -3.50
C ARG A 111 11.25 -3.74 -2.08
N ALA A 112 12.11 -2.73 -1.86
CA ALA A 112 12.32 -2.20 -0.52
C ALA A 112 11.06 -1.50 0.03
N ALA A 113 10.16 -0.98 -0.82
CA ALA A 113 8.85 -0.50 -0.36
C ALA A 113 7.97 -1.62 0.22
N GLN A 114 8.17 -2.88 -0.19
CA GLN A 114 7.44 -4.02 0.38
C GLN A 114 7.85 -4.36 1.80
N LEU A 115 9.11 -4.04 2.16
CA LEU A 115 9.62 -4.22 3.51
C LEU A 115 8.97 -3.22 4.48
N ILE A 116 8.60 -2.04 3.99
CA ILE A 116 8.01 -0.94 4.77
C ILE A 116 6.47 -1.04 4.79
N PHE A 117 5.89 -1.31 3.62
CA PHE A 117 4.45 -1.42 3.42
C PHE A 117 4.17 -2.85 2.97
N ARG A 118 3.63 -3.69 3.85
CA ARG A 118 3.48 -5.11 3.53
C ARG A 118 2.37 -5.34 2.49
N PHE A 119 2.70 -5.21 1.20
CA PHE A 119 1.82 -5.48 0.08
C PHE A 119 2.37 -6.61 -0.81
N GLN A 120 1.49 -7.28 -1.57
CA GLN A 120 1.88 -8.44 -2.39
C GLN A 120 2.82 -8.06 -3.54
N ASP A 121 3.81 -8.91 -3.84
CA ASP A 121 4.74 -8.79 -4.97
C ASP A 121 4.07 -8.47 -6.31
N GLN A 122 2.86 -8.99 -6.51
CA GLN A 122 2.14 -8.77 -7.75
C GLN A 122 1.61 -7.32 -7.87
N LEU A 123 1.32 -6.64 -6.76
CA LEU A 123 0.99 -5.21 -6.75
C LEU A 123 2.19 -4.36 -7.16
N LEU A 124 3.39 -4.76 -6.74
CA LEU A 124 4.62 -4.09 -7.14
C LEU A 124 4.87 -4.20 -8.65
N LYS A 125 4.65 -5.40 -9.21
CA LYS A 125 4.77 -5.65 -10.65
C LYS A 125 3.75 -4.82 -11.44
N LEU A 126 2.50 -4.74 -10.97
CA LEU A 126 1.44 -3.95 -11.60
C LEU A 126 1.77 -2.45 -11.58
N PHE A 127 2.20 -1.92 -10.43
CA PHE A 127 2.65 -0.54 -10.32
C PHE A 127 3.88 -0.26 -11.20
N TYR A 128 4.86 -1.18 -11.26
CA TYR A 128 6.05 -1.01 -12.08
C TYR A 128 5.74 -1.02 -13.58
N GLN A 129 4.94 -1.98 -14.06
CA GLN A 129 4.47 -2.01 -15.46
C GLN A 129 3.74 -0.73 -15.83
N TYR A 130 2.98 -0.17 -14.88
CA TYR A 130 2.35 1.14 -15.03
C TYR A 130 3.38 2.28 -15.07
N ALA A 131 4.30 2.38 -14.11
CA ALA A 131 5.30 3.46 -14.03
C ALA A 131 6.17 3.50 -15.30
N GLN A 132 6.56 2.33 -15.81
CA GLN A 132 7.26 2.20 -17.09
C GLN A 132 6.41 2.71 -18.27
N SER A 133 5.12 2.38 -18.32
CA SER A 133 4.22 2.86 -19.39
C SER A 133 4.05 4.39 -19.39
N VAL A 134 4.14 5.04 -18.23
CA VAL A 134 4.09 6.50 -18.11
C VAL A 134 5.41 7.17 -18.48
N ILE A 135 6.55 6.58 -18.07
CA ILE A 135 7.88 7.04 -18.47
C ILE A 135 8.03 6.95 -20.00
N VAL A 136 7.64 5.83 -20.60
CA VAL A 136 7.68 5.62 -22.06
C VAL A 136 6.82 6.65 -22.78
N ARG A 137 5.60 6.93 -22.30
CA ARG A 137 4.73 7.96 -22.90
C ARG A 137 5.32 9.37 -22.77
N LYS A 138 5.89 9.75 -21.62
CA LYS A 138 6.59 11.03 -21.46
C LYS A 138 7.78 11.14 -22.43
N SER A 139 8.56 10.07 -22.58
CA SER A 139 9.69 10.05 -23.53
C SER A 139 9.23 10.20 -24.99
N GLN A 140 8.12 9.56 -25.37
CA GLN A 140 7.55 9.69 -26.72
C GLN A 140 7.00 11.09 -26.99
N ILE A 141 6.37 11.73 -26.00
CA ILE A 141 5.89 13.12 -26.13
C ILE A 141 7.07 14.09 -26.24
N VAL A 142 8.11 13.95 -25.42
CA VAL A 142 9.32 14.78 -25.50
C VAL A 142 10.03 14.59 -26.84
N ASN A 143 10.17 13.35 -27.31
CA ASN A 143 10.76 13.06 -28.62
C ASN A 143 9.90 13.60 -29.76
N TRP A 144 8.57 13.54 -29.66
CA TRP A 144 7.66 14.12 -30.65
C TRP A 144 7.81 15.65 -30.70
N LEU A 145 7.79 16.33 -29.55
CA LEU A 145 7.99 17.79 -29.48
C LEU A 145 9.37 18.22 -30.00
N SER A 146 10.41 17.43 -29.73
CA SER A 146 11.78 17.71 -30.19
C SER A 146 11.97 17.50 -31.70
N ASN A 147 11.07 16.76 -32.35
CA ASN A 147 11.06 16.54 -33.81
C ASN A 147 10.06 17.48 -34.54
N GLN A 148 9.49 18.46 -33.84
CA GLN A 148 8.60 19.49 -34.40
C GLN A 148 9.24 20.90 -34.36
N LEU A 149 10.46 21.01 -33.84
CA LEU A 149 11.33 22.20 -33.85
C LEU A 149 12.53 21.93 -34.76
#